data_AF-A0A537M1W3-F1
#
_entry.id   AF-A0A537M1W3-F1
#
_cell.length_a   1.000
_cell.length_b   1.000
_cell.length_c   1.000
_cell.angle_alpha   90.00
_cell.angle_beta   90.00
_cell.angle_gamma   90.00
#
_symmetry.space_group_name_H-M   'P 1'
#
loop_
_entity.id
_entity.type
_entity.pdbx_description
1 polymer ?
#
loop_
_entity_poly.entity_id
_entity_poly.type
_entity_poly.pdbx_seq_one_letter_code
_entity_poly.pdbx_strand_id
1 'polypeptide(L)'
;MKPGIFLASAIGALALGGCGDGYKVDNVQNAAVAAPANDAAKRLASAWNGSWITLSGRVVGAAVDRFTLDYGTGRVTVEMDDWDWFHEGRE
;
A
#
# COMPACT_ATOMS: atom_id res chain seq x y z
N MET A 1 14.16 7.98 48.12
CA MET A 1 12.95 8.26 48.94
C MET A 1 11.96 8.99 48.02
N LYS A 2 10.74 8.45 47.82
CA LYS A 2 9.65 8.93 46.92
C LYS A 2 8.81 10.02 47.65
N PRO A 3 7.95 10.87 47.02
CA PRO A 3 6.92 10.56 45.99
C PRO A 3 6.94 11.57 44.80
N GLY A 4 6.22 11.49 43.67
CA GLY A 4 4.99 10.82 43.25
C GLY A 4 4.09 11.88 42.60
N ILE A 5 3.60 11.67 41.37
CA ILE A 5 2.30 12.18 40.87
C ILE A 5 1.97 11.45 39.57
N PHE A 6 0.85 10.72 39.59
CA PHE A 6 0.18 10.14 38.44
C PHE A 6 -0.85 11.17 37.97
N LEU A 7 -0.83 11.57 36.70
CA LEU A 7 -2.02 12.14 36.06
C LEU A 7 -2.70 11.05 35.25
N ALA A 8 -3.74 10.46 35.83
CA ALA A 8 -4.76 9.75 35.09
C ALA A 8 -5.58 10.81 34.33
N SER A 9 -5.46 10.86 33.01
CA SER A 9 -6.37 11.66 32.21
C SER A 9 -7.71 10.95 32.14
N ALA A 10 -8.75 11.63 32.61
CA ALA A 10 -10.11 11.13 32.70
C ALA A 10 -10.69 10.81 31.32
N ILE A 11 -11.29 9.63 31.21
CA ILE A 11 -12.14 9.24 30.08
C ILE A 11 -13.48 9.97 30.26
N GLY A 12 -13.69 11.03 29.48
CA GLY A 12 -14.97 11.71 29.39
C GLY A 12 -15.97 10.85 28.61
N ALA A 13 -17.10 10.54 29.26
CA ALA A 13 -18.24 9.86 28.65
C ALA A 13 -18.86 10.74 27.55
N LEU A 14 -19.06 10.19 26.34
CA LEU A 14 -19.78 10.84 25.26
C LEU A 14 -21.22 10.31 25.20
N ALA A 15 -22.16 11.23 25.07
CA ALA A 15 -23.60 11.08 25.17
C ALA A 15 -24.20 10.02 24.22
N LEU A 16 -25.26 9.37 24.71
CA LEU A 16 -26.20 8.54 23.95
C LEU A 16 -27.14 9.45 23.14
N GLY A 17 -27.23 9.24 21.82
CA GLY A 17 -28.34 9.77 21.02
C GLY A 17 -27.97 10.18 19.60
N GLY A 18 -28.06 9.24 18.64
CA GLY A 18 -28.05 9.53 17.22
C GLY A 18 -28.24 8.26 16.39
N CYS A 19 -29.40 8.08 15.78
CA CYS A 19 -29.63 7.07 14.75
C CYS A 19 -28.92 7.53 13.47
N GLY A 20 -27.65 7.17 13.32
CA GLY A 20 -26.95 7.15 12.06
C GLY A 20 -26.48 5.71 11.84
N ASP A 21 -26.93 5.07 10.75
CA ASP A 21 -26.48 3.72 10.41
C ASP A 21 -24.95 3.72 10.29
N GLY A 22 -24.35 2.99 11.22
CA GLY A 22 -22.97 3.12 11.62
C GLY A 22 -22.00 2.47 10.65
N TYR A 23 -21.70 3.13 9.53
CA TYR A 23 -20.40 2.94 8.91
C TYR A 23 -19.38 3.82 9.64
N LYS A 24 -18.83 3.29 10.73
CA LYS A 24 -17.68 3.93 11.37
C LYS A 24 -16.49 3.72 10.47
N VAL A 25 -15.93 4.82 9.98
CA VAL A 25 -14.61 4.84 9.37
C VAL A 25 -13.60 4.69 10.49
N ASP A 26 -13.55 3.49 11.04
CA ASP A 26 -12.47 3.04 11.89
C ASP A 26 -11.34 2.75 10.93
N ASN A 27 -10.51 3.76 10.68
CA ASN A 27 -9.29 3.66 9.92
C ASN A 27 -9.36 3.86 8.39
N VAL A 28 -9.73 5.06 7.93
CA VAL A 28 -9.17 5.57 6.66
C VAL A 28 -7.79 6.15 6.96
N GLN A 29 -6.85 5.24 7.28
CA GLN A 29 -5.44 5.44 6.93
C GLN A 29 -5.35 5.31 5.41
N ASN A 30 -5.89 6.29 4.69
CA ASN A 30 -5.41 6.58 3.33
C ASN A 30 -4.14 7.45 3.41
N ALA A 31 -3.35 7.29 4.48
CA ALA A 31 -1.93 7.42 4.33
C ALA A 31 -1.50 6.16 3.61
N ALA A 32 -1.13 6.29 2.34
CA ALA A 32 -0.17 5.36 1.78
C ALA A 32 0.99 5.33 2.77
N VAL A 33 1.03 4.33 3.65
CA VAL A 33 2.22 4.03 4.44
C VAL A 33 3.19 3.63 3.36
N ALA A 34 3.98 4.61 2.91
CA ALA A 34 5.01 4.38 1.94
C ALA A 34 5.83 3.24 2.52
N ALA A 35 5.77 2.07 1.88
CA ALA A 35 6.74 1.03 2.13
C ALA A 35 8.10 1.75 2.12
N PRO A 36 8.96 1.55 3.13
CA PRO A 36 10.22 2.27 3.19
C PRO A 36 10.88 2.11 1.83
N ALA A 37 11.04 3.22 1.09
CA ALA A 37 11.26 3.16 -0.35
C ALA A 37 12.57 2.45 -0.71
N ASN A 38 13.45 2.22 0.28
CA ASN A 38 14.68 1.45 0.18
C ASN A 38 14.47 -0.10 0.23
N ASP A 39 13.37 -0.58 0.81
CA ASP A 39 13.09 -2.03 0.90
C ASP A 39 12.68 -2.62 -0.45
N ALA A 40 11.88 -1.90 -1.23
CA ALA A 40 11.47 -2.32 -2.57
C ALA A 40 12.69 -2.53 -3.50
N ALA A 41 13.59 -1.55 -3.58
CA ALA A 41 14.81 -1.65 -4.38
C ALA A 41 15.69 -2.82 -3.95
N LYS A 42 15.85 -3.04 -2.63
CA LYS A 42 16.64 -4.16 -2.10
C LYS A 42 16.02 -5.51 -2.46
N ARG A 43 14.71 -5.65 -2.35
CA ARG A 43 13.97 -6.87 -2.71
C ARG A 43 14.11 -7.17 -4.20
N LEU A 44 13.96 -6.17 -5.06
CA LEU A 44 14.21 -6.28 -6.50
C LEU A 44 15.65 -6.72 -6.80
N ALA A 45 16.65 -6.05 -6.23
CA ALA A 45 18.05 -6.34 -6.48
C ALA A 45 18.50 -7.72 -5.96
N SER A 46 17.84 -8.24 -4.93
CA SER A 46 18.17 -9.54 -4.32
C SER A 46 17.29 -10.68 -4.84
N ALA A 47 16.26 -10.39 -5.63
CA ALA A 47 15.38 -11.39 -6.20
C ALA A 47 16.13 -12.21 -7.25
N TRP A 48 15.95 -13.53 -7.21
CA TRP A 48 16.42 -14.40 -8.28
C TRP A 48 15.44 -14.40 -9.43
N ASN A 49 15.91 -14.69 -10.64
CA ASN A 49 15.03 -14.80 -11.79
C ASN A 49 13.94 -15.86 -11.56
N GLY A 50 12.69 -15.53 -11.90
CA GLY A 50 11.52 -16.39 -11.68
C GLY A 50 11.05 -16.51 -10.23
N SER A 51 11.63 -15.75 -9.29
CA SER A 51 11.16 -15.74 -7.90
C SER A 51 9.95 -14.83 -7.70
N TRP A 52 9.13 -15.16 -6.70
CA TRP A 52 7.99 -14.35 -6.32
C TRP A 52 8.42 -13.14 -5.49
N ILE A 53 7.92 -11.97 -5.86
CA ILE A 53 8.12 -10.73 -5.11
C ILE A 53 6.77 -10.03 -4.87
N THR A 54 6.74 -9.18 -3.86
CA THR A 54 5.63 -8.25 -3.62
C THR A 54 6.20 -6.85 -3.58
N LEU A 55 5.63 -5.96 -4.38
CA LEU A 55 5.99 -4.55 -4.47
C LEU A 55 4.75 -3.69 -4.29
N SER A 56 4.94 -2.50 -3.74
CA SER A 56 3.90 -1.50 -3.61
C SER A 56 4.42 -0.16 -4.13
N GLY A 57 3.55 0.61 -4.76
CA GLY A 57 3.92 1.87 -5.38
C GLY A 57 2.74 2.52 -6.09
N ARG A 58 3.02 3.60 -6.82
CA ARG A 58 2.05 4.32 -7.63
C ARG A 58 2.23 3.96 -9.10
N VAL A 59 1.16 3.57 -9.77
CA VAL A 59 1.17 3.43 -11.23
C VAL A 59 1.32 4.82 -11.87
N VAL A 60 2.32 5.00 -12.72
CA VAL A 60 2.64 6.29 -13.38
C VAL A 60 2.45 6.27 -14.89
N GLY A 61 2.18 5.10 -15.47
CA GLY A 61 1.84 4.92 -16.87
C GLY A 61 1.28 3.52 -17.11
N ALA A 62 0.40 3.38 -18.08
CA ALA A 62 -0.20 2.12 -18.49
C ALA A 62 -0.24 2.03 -20.02
N ALA A 63 -0.02 0.83 -20.53
CA ALA A 63 -0.22 0.44 -21.92
C ALA A 63 -1.11 -0.81 -21.94
N VAL A 64 -1.29 -1.42 -23.12
CA VAL A 64 -2.18 -2.57 -23.31
C VAL A 64 -1.71 -3.80 -22.50
N ASP A 65 -0.41 -4.02 -22.45
CA ASP A 65 0.28 -5.23 -21.96
C ASP A 65 1.20 -4.95 -20.75
N ARG A 66 1.19 -3.73 -20.21
CA ARG A 66 2.11 -3.35 -19.14
C ARG A 66 1.70 -2.09 -18.40
N PHE A 67 2.26 -1.94 -17.21
CA PHE A 67 2.27 -0.67 -16.51
C PHE A 67 3.64 -0.36 -15.90
N THR A 68 3.91 0.92 -15.70
CA THR A 68 5.09 1.39 -14.96
C THR A 68 4.69 1.71 -13.52
N LEU A 69 5.29 1.01 -12.57
CA LEU A 69 5.12 1.21 -11.14
C LEU A 69 6.29 2.05 -10.60
N ASP A 70 5.99 3.20 -10.00
CA ASP A 70 6.92 3.98 -9.21
C ASP A 70 6.83 3.53 -7.74
N TYR A 71 7.87 2.86 -7.26
CA TYR A 71 7.94 2.34 -5.88
C TYR A 71 8.72 3.28 -4.94
N GLY A 72 8.94 4.53 -5.35
CA GLY A 72 9.49 5.60 -4.53
C GLY A 72 10.98 5.88 -4.74
N THR A 73 11.84 4.86 -4.81
CA THR A 73 13.28 5.01 -5.11
C THR A 73 13.62 4.70 -6.58
N GLY A 74 12.65 4.20 -7.33
CA GLY A 74 12.84 3.80 -8.71
C GLY A 74 11.52 3.39 -9.36
N ARG A 75 11.65 2.92 -10.60
CA ARG A 75 10.52 2.46 -11.41
C ARG A 75 10.77 1.06 -11.92
N VAL A 76 9.70 0.28 -12.03
CA VAL A 76 9.71 -1.04 -12.66
C VAL A 76 8.58 -1.10 -13.68
N THR A 77 8.84 -1.74 -14.82
CA THR A 77 7.78 -2.13 -15.76
C THR A 77 7.28 -3.50 -15.35
N VAL A 78 5.99 -3.58 -15.05
CA VAL A 78 5.31 -4.85 -14.82
C VAL A 78 4.61 -5.19 -16.12
N GLU A 79 5.01 -6.31 -16.69
CA GLU A 79 4.31 -6.93 -17.81
C GLU A 79 3.02 -7.56 -17.28
N MET A 80 1.94 -7.36 -18.03
CA MET A 80 0.62 -7.93 -17.78
C MET A 80 0.34 -8.80 -18.99
N ASP A 81 0.04 -10.08 -18.77
CA ASP A 81 -0.50 -10.92 -19.84
C ASP A 81 -1.59 -10.12 -20.59
N ASP A 82 -1.48 -10.07 -21.91
CA ASP A 82 -2.37 -9.34 -22.83
C ASP A 82 -3.83 -9.83 -22.78
N TRP A 83 -4.08 -10.94 -22.05
CA TRP A 83 -5.39 -11.49 -21.66
C TRP A 83 -6.38 -11.58 -22.82
N ASP A 84 -5.89 -11.73 -24.04
CA ASP A 84 -6.71 -12.12 -25.18
C ASP A 84 -6.66 -13.65 -25.34
N TRP A 85 -7.76 -14.21 -25.85
CA TRP A 85 -7.84 -15.64 -26.17
C TRP A 85 -7.11 -15.98 -27.49
N PHE A 86 -6.64 -14.98 -28.23
CA PHE A 86 -6.06 -15.13 -29.56
C PHE A 86 -4.90 -14.16 -29.72
N HIS A 87 -3.68 -14.70 -29.83
CA HIS A 87 -2.48 -13.94 -30.15
C HIS A 87 -2.69 -13.06 -31.40
N GLU A 88 -2.76 -11.75 -31.21
CA GLU A 88 -2.64 -10.78 -32.31
C GLU A 88 -1.19 -10.27 -32.41
N GLY A 89 -0.34 -11.07 -33.05
CA GLY A 89 1.02 -10.66 -33.38
C GLY A 89 1.69 -11.68 -34.29
N ARG A 90 1.81 -11.37 -35.59
CA ARG A 90 2.63 -12.16 -36.51
C ARG A 90 4.10 -12.02 -36.10
N GLU A 91 4.75 -13.15 -35.81
CA GLU A 91 6.21 -13.28 -35.74
C GLU A 91 6.89 -13.00 -37.10
#